data_AF-N8X545-F1
#
_entry.id   AF-N8X545-F1
#
_cell.length_a   1.000
_cell.length_b   1.000
_cell.length_c   1.000
_cell.angle_alpha   90.00
_cell.angle_beta   90.00
_cell.angle_gamma   90.00
#
_symmetry.space_group_name_H-M   'P 1'
#
loop_
_entity.id
_entity.type
_entity.pdbx_description
1 polymer ?
#
loop_
_entity_poly.entity_id
_entity_poly.type
_entity_poly.pdbx_seq_one_letter_code
_entity_poly.pdbx_strand_id
1 'polypeptide(L)'
;MVKEQGFSLIELLIVVAILGILARIAYPMYTDYLIKANRVDMQSEMVRIGGLLQKYRTLNSTFLKKQDATPIDLTTVGAADQYPSGGKPLYKLTLSNVSAGTWTLTATPNENTNQAGNGSIVLNNQGQKCWTKGTSCTPSATTNWDGR
;
A
#
# COMPACT_ATOMS: atom_id res chain seq x y z
N MET A 1 -28.59 41.16 36.68
CA MET A 1 -27.17 41.02 36.30
C MET A 1 -26.82 39.55 36.40
N VAL A 2 -26.60 38.88 35.26
CA VAL A 2 -26.12 37.49 35.25
C VAL A 2 -24.61 37.54 35.48
N LYS A 3 -24.11 36.79 36.47
CA LYS A 3 -22.70 36.72 36.80
C LYS A 3 -22.08 35.67 35.88
N GLU A 4 -21.28 36.10 34.90
CA GLU A 4 -20.50 35.20 34.04
C GLU A 4 -19.58 34.36 34.94
N GLN A 5 -19.81 33.04 34.99
CA GLN A 5 -18.94 32.10 35.67
C GLN A 5 -17.83 31.69 34.71
N GLY A 6 -16.61 32.20 34.95
CA GLY A 6 -15.42 31.80 34.20
C GLY A 6 -14.78 30.52 34.73
N PHE A 7 -14.08 29.80 33.86
CA PHE A 7 -13.25 28.64 34.24
C PHE A 7 -12.08 29.06 35.12
N SER A 8 -11.74 28.23 36.11
CA SER A 8 -10.53 28.39 36.90
C SER A 8 -9.30 27.92 36.13
N LEU A 9 -8.17 28.56 36.40
CA LEU A 9 -6.88 28.22 35.80
C LEU A 9 -6.46 26.78 36.16
N ILE A 10 -6.81 26.31 37.36
CA ILE A 10 -6.54 24.93 37.77
C ILE A 10 -7.39 23.92 36.99
N GLU A 11 -8.63 24.25 36.67
CA GLU A 11 -9.52 23.39 35.89
C GLU A 11 -8.99 23.25 34.46
N LEU A 12 -8.54 24.36 33.86
CA LEU A 12 -7.88 24.33 32.55
C LEU A 12 -6.61 23.46 32.58
N LEU A 13 -5.77 23.58 33.62
CA LEU A 13 -4.55 22.78 33.74
C LEU A 13 -4.84 21.29 33.85
N ILE A 14 -5.87 20.88 34.60
CA ILE A 14 -6.28 19.49 34.71
C ILE A 14 -6.79 18.97 33.35
N VAL A 15 -7.58 19.77 32.62
CA VAL A 15 -8.09 19.39 31.29
C VAL A 15 -6.93 19.18 30.31
N VAL A 16 -5.96 20.10 30.27
CA VAL A 16 -4.78 19.96 29.40
C VAL A 16 -3.94 18.74 29.76
N ALA A 17 -3.78 18.44 31.06
CA ALA A 17 -3.08 17.25 31.52
C ALA A 17 -3.76 15.95 31.05
N ILE A 18 -5.09 15.87 31.15
CA ILE A 18 -5.87 14.71 30.68
C ILE A 18 -5.76 14.58 29.15
N LEU A 19 -5.89 15.68 28.41
CA LEU A 19 -5.74 15.68 26.94
C LEU A 19 -4.35 15.21 26.52
N GLY A 20 -3.29 15.61 27.23
CA GLY A 20 -1.93 15.15 26.97
C GLY A 20 -1.76 13.62 27.12
N ILE A 21 -2.38 13.03 28.14
CA ILE A 21 -2.37 11.57 28.35
C ILE A 21 -3.13 10.86 27.22
N LEU A 22 -4.32 11.35 26.86
CA LEU A 22 -5.14 10.76 25.80
C LEU A 22 -4.46 10.85 24.43
N ALA A 23 -3.83 11.99 24.12
CA ALA A 23 -3.14 12.21 22.85
C ALA A 23 -2.03 11.19 22.61
N ARG A 24 -1.29 10.80 23.67
CA ARG A 24 -0.20 9.80 23.58
C ARG A 24 -0.69 8.43 23.15
N ILE A 25 -1.91 8.03 23.54
CA ILE A 25 -2.48 6.73 23.20
C ILE A 25 -3.20 6.81 21.84
N ALA A 26 -3.99 7.87 21.63
CA ALA A 26 -4.81 8.04 20.44
C ALA A 26 -3.99 8.20 19.15
N TYR A 27 -2.89 8.95 19.21
CA TYR A 27 -2.08 9.27 18.03
C TYR A 27 -1.50 8.04 17.31
N PRO A 28 -0.74 7.12 17.98
CA PRO A 28 -0.17 5.95 17.31
C PRO A 28 -1.23 4.99 16.77
N MET A 29 -2.39 4.86 17.45
CA MET A 29 -3.48 4.02 16.97
C MET A 29 -4.08 4.55 15.66
N TYR A 30 -4.23 5.87 15.56
CA TYR A 30 -4.75 6.49 14.33
C TYR A 30 -3.77 6.33 13.16
N THR A 31 -2.46 6.48 13.40
CA THR A 31 -1.46 6.27 12.34
C THR A 31 -1.44 4.83 11.83
N ASP A 32 -1.55 3.84 12.73
CA ASP A 32 -1.59 2.43 12.36
C ASP A 32 -2.86 2.09 11.54
N TYR A 33 -3.99 2.71 11.88
CA TYR A 33 -5.22 2.57 11.10
C TYR A 33 -5.03 3.08 9.66
N LEU A 34 -4.45 4.28 9.49
CA LEU A 34 -4.18 4.83 8.17
C LEU A 34 -3.22 3.98 7.35
N ILE A 35 -2.15 3.46 7.97
CA ILE A 35 -1.19 2.53 7.34
C ILE A 35 -1.93 1.29 6.81
N LYS A 36 -2.81 0.70 7.62
CA LYS A 36 -3.62 -0.45 7.23
C LYS A 36 -4.60 -0.12 6.10
N ALA A 37 -5.31 1.01 6.18
CA ALA A 37 -6.25 1.45 5.15
C ALA A 37 -5.54 1.62 3.80
N ASN A 38 -4.44 2.40 3.77
CA ASN A 38 -3.63 2.62 2.59
C ASN A 38 -3.06 1.32 2.00
N ARG A 39 -2.75 0.31 2.84
CA ARG A 39 -2.31 -1.02 2.38
C ARG A 39 -3.44 -1.77 1.68
N VAL A 40 -4.66 -1.74 2.23
CA VAL A 40 -5.83 -2.36 1.61
C VAL A 40 -6.13 -1.71 0.26
N ASP A 41 -6.01 -0.38 0.17
CA ASP A 41 -6.19 0.35 -1.09
C ASP A 41 -5.14 -0.08 -2.13
N MET A 42 -3.87 -0.19 -1.72
CA MET A 42 -2.80 -0.71 -2.59
C MET A 42 -3.06 -2.17 -3.02
N GLN A 43 -3.54 -3.03 -2.12
CA GLN A 43 -3.89 -4.41 -2.46
C GLN A 43 -4.99 -4.48 -3.53
N SER A 44 -6.01 -3.61 -3.44
CA SER A 44 -7.04 -3.47 -4.47
C SER A 44 -6.44 -3.08 -5.83
N GLU A 45 -5.54 -2.09 -5.82
CA GLU A 45 -4.84 -1.65 -7.04
C GLU A 45 -3.95 -2.76 -7.64
N MET A 46 -3.28 -3.56 -6.82
CA MET A 46 -2.50 -4.70 -7.29
C MET A 46 -3.37 -5.76 -7.99
N VAL A 47 -4.58 -6.01 -7.48
CA VAL A 47 -5.55 -6.89 -8.15
C VAL A 47 -5.99 -6.29 -9.49
N ARG A 48 -6.26 -4.98 -9.54
CA ARG A 48 -6.60 -4.28 -10.79
C ARG A 48 -5.51 -4.44 -11.85
N ILE A 49 -4.25 -4.21 -11.48
CA ILE A 49 -3.10 -4.36 -12.39
C ILE A 49 -2.92 -5.83 -12.80
N GLY A 50 -3.09 -6.78 -11.87
CA GLY A 50 -3.10 -8.21 -12.18
C GLY A 50 -4.11 -8.58 -13.27
N GLY A 51 -5.33 -8.02 -13.20
CA GLY A 51 -6.35 -8.17 -14.23
C GLY A 51 -5.95 -7.57 -15.58
N LEU A 52 -5.29 -6.40 -15.58
CA LEU A 52 -4.77 -5.79 -16.81
C LEU A 52 -3.67 -6.64 -17.47
N LEU A 53 -2.78 -7.22 -16.68
CA LEU A 53 -1.76 -8.15 -17.16
C LEU A 53 -2.41 -9.40 -17.77
N GLN A 54 -3.41 -9.99 -17.10
CA GLN A 54 -4.16 -11.13 -17.64
C GLN A 54 -4.89 -10.79 -18.95
N LYS A 55 -5.50 -9.59 -19.04
CA LYS A 55 -6.11 -9.09 -20.27
C LYS A 55 -5.07 -8.99 -21.39
N TYR A 56 -3.89 -8.45 -21.12
CA TYR A 56 -2.81 -8.39 -22.11
C TYR A 56 -2.43 -9.77 -22.63
N ARG A 57 -2.24 -10.75 -21.75
CA ARG A 57 -1.92 -12.13 -22.15
C ARG A 57 -3.04 -12.77 -22.96
N THR A 58 -4.29 -12.49 -22.66
CA THR A 58 -5.43 -13.02 -23.43
C THR A 58 -5.41 -12.54 -24.88
N LEU A 59 -4.98 -11.30 -25.12
CA LEU A 59 -4.92 -10.70 -26.46
C LEU A 59 -3.65 -11.01 -27.24
N ASN A 60 -2.56 -11.35 -26.54
CA ASN A 60 -1.24 -11.51 -27.14
C ASN A 60 -0.61 -12.90 -26.96
N SER A 61 -1.23 -13.78 -26.17
CA SER A 61 -0.74 -15.11 -25.78
C SER A 61 0.61 -15.13 -25.04
N THR A 62 1.17 -13.97 -24.72
CA THR A 62 2.47 -13.78 -24.06
C THR A 62 2.47 -12.49 -23.23
N PHE A 63 3.44 -12.33 -22.33
CA PHE A 63 3.77 -11.04 -21.68
C PHE A 63 5.00 -10.36 -22.33
N LEU A 64 5.29 -10.71 -23.58
CA LEU A 64 6.32 -10.06 -24.38
C LEU A 64 5.65 -9.16 -25.44
N LYS A 65 6.28 -8.03 -25.76
CA LYS A 65 5.86 -7.10 -26.81
C LYS A 65 5.95 -7.80 -28.16
N LYS A 66 4.93 -7.63 -29.01
CA LYS A 66 4.85 -8.30 -30.33
C LYS A 66 5.92 -7.83 -31.31
N GLN A 67 6.40 -6.59 -31.14
CA GLN A 67 7.31 -5.93 -32.07
C GLN A 67 8.73 -6.50 -31.99
N ASP A 68 9.20 -6.81 -30.78
CA ASP A 68 10.61 -7.10 -30.50
C ASP A 68 10.84 -8.24 -29.49
N ALA A 69 9.78 -8.92 -29.05
CA ALA A 69 9.82 -9.97 -28.03
C ALA A 69 10.43 -9.52 -26.68
N THR A 70 10.47 -8.22 -26.38
CA THR A 70 10.93 -7.72 -25.10
C THR A 70 9.83 -7.81 -24.02
N PRO A 71 10.17 -7.92 -22.73
CA PRO A 71 9.16 -7.96 -21.67
C PRO A 71 8.28 -6.70 -21.62
N ILE A 72 6.99 -6.87 -21.32
CA ILE A 72 6.12 -5.73 -21.02
C ILE A 72 6.47 -5.08 -19.68
N ASP A 73 6.05 -3.83 -19.55
CA ASP A 73 6.17 -3.01 -18.35
C ASP A 73 4.77 -2.54 -17.90
N LEU A 74 4.71 -1.78 -16.80
CA LEU A 74 3.45 -1.27 -16.26
C LEU A 74 2.75 -0.31 -17.22
N THR A 75 3.49 0.53 -17.95
CA THR A 75 2.92 1.50 -18.88
C THR A 75 2.31 0.82 -20.11
N THR A 76 2.85 -0.31 -20.54
CA THR A 76 2.30 -1.15 -21.61
C THR A 76 0.86 -1.58 -21.32
N VAL A 77 0.52 -1.82 -20.05
CA VAL A 77 -0.83 -2.18 -19.62
C VAL A 77 -1.65 -1.00 -19.09
N GLY A 78 -1.13 0.23 -19.18
CA GLY A 78 -1.79 1.44 -18.70
C GLY A 78 -1.82 1.56 -17.17
N ALA A 79 -0.85 0.99 -16.48
CA ALA A 79 -0.67 1.12 -15.04
C ALA A 79 0.46 2.12 -14.71
N ALA A 80 0.27 2.89 -13.64
CA ALA A 80 1.32 3.75 -13.10
C ALA A 80 2.33 2.92 -12.28
N ASP A 81 3.56 3.42 -12.17
CA ASP A 81 4.62 2.84 -11.33
C ASP A 81 4.62 3.39 -9.89
N GLN A 82 3.61 4.18 -9.54
CA GLN A 82 3.43 4.78 -8.22
C GLN A 82 1.95 4.77 -7.81
N TYR A 83 1.71 4.68 -6.50
CA TYR A 83 0.36 4.70 -5.95
C TYR A 83 0.29 5.44 -4.60
N PRO A 84 -0.72 6.29 -4.36
CA PRO A 84 -1.69 6.76 -5.36
C PRO A 84 -0.97 7.57 -6.46
N SER A 85 -1.54 7.58 -7.66
CA SER A 85 -1.00 8.35 -8.80
C SER A 85 -1.31 9.85 -8.68
N GLY A 86 -2.31 10.22 -7.88
CA GLY A 86 -2.61 11.60 -7.50
C GLY A 86 -2.12 11.90 -6.08
N GLY A 87 -1.41 13.01 -5.90
CA GLY A 87 -0.89 13.44 -4.61
C GLY A 87 0.48 12.82 -4.27
N LYS A 88 0.74 12.61 -2.97
CA LYS A 88 2.01 12.06 -2.50
C LYS A 88 1.99 10.53 -2.66
N PRO A 89 2.88 9.93 -3.46
CA PRO A 89 2.90 8.49 -3.66
C PRO A 89 3.34 7.79 -2.37
N LEU A 90 2.60 6.77 -1.96
CA LEU A 90 2.85 5.94 -0.80
C LEU A 90 3.63 4.68 -1.14
N TYR A 91 3.48 4.19 -2.36
CA TYR A 91 4.15 3.00 -2.88
C TYR A 91 4.77 3.26 -4.25
N LYS A 92 5.90 2.61 -4.50
CA LYS A 92 6.47 2.40 -5.82
C LYS A 92 6.12 0.98 -6.28
N LEU A 93 5.59 0.86 -7.49
CA LEU A 93 5.26 -0.41 -8.11
C LEU A 93 6.38 -0.82 -9.06
N THR A 94 6.71 -2.10 -9.09
CA THR A 94 7.71 -2.66 -10.00
C THR A 94 7.22 -4.00 -10.51
N LEU A 95 7.26 -4.15 -11.84
CA LEU A 95 7.00 -5.41 -12.51
C LEU A 95 8.35 -6.07 -12.81
N SER A 96 8.57 -7.26 -12.29
CA SER A 96 9.81 -8.02 -12.44
C SER A 96 9.54 -9.47 -12.83
N ASN A 97 10.59 -10.23 -13.14
CA ASN A 97 10.49 -11.64 -13.57
C ASN A 97 9.51 -11.86 -14.74
N VAL A 98 9.47 -10.88 -15.66
CA VAL A 98 8.56 -10.92 -16.80
C VAL A 98 9.16 -11.80 -17.89
N SER A 99 8.45 -12.89 -18.20
CA SER A 99 8.74 -13.80 -19.31
C SER A 99 7.46 -14.03 -20.13
N ALA A 100 7.49 -14.89 -21.13
CA ALA A 100 6.28 -15.21 -21.90
C ALA A 100 5.10 -15.70 -21.03
N GLY A 101 5.37 -16.32 -19.88
CA GLY A 101 4.35 -16.90 -19.00
C GLY A 101 4.35 -16.42 -17.56
N THR A 102 5.34 -15.65 -17.12
CA THR A 102 5.52 -15.26 -15.71
C THR A 102 5.62 -13.75 -15.53
N TRP A 103 5.29 -13.30 -14.33
CA TRP A 103 5.57 -11.95 -13.83
C TRP A 103 5.39 -11.91 -12.31
N THR A 104 6.05 -10.95 -11.69
CA THR A 104 5.91 -10.61 -10.27
C THR A 104 5.72 -9.11 -10.15
N LEU A 105 4.58 -8.70 -9.59
CA LEU A 105 4.25 -7.33 -9.26
C LEU A 105 4.55 -7.08 -7.79
N THR A 106 5.38 -6.07 -7.52
CA THR A 106 5.78 -5.68 -6.17
C THR A 106 5.41 -4.22 -5.93
N ALA A 107 4.70 -3.94 -4.84
CA ALA A 107 4.50 -2.60 -4.31
C ALA A 107 5.40 -2.39 -3.08
N THR A 108 6.42 -1.56 -3.24
CA THR A 108 7.38 -1.21 -2.18
C THR A 108 6.97 0.10 -1.53
N PRO A 109 6.87 0.19 -0.19
CA PRO A 109 6.61 1.45 0.49
C PRO A 109 7.63 2.53 0.16
N ASN A 110 7.18 3.77 0.03
CA ASN A 110 8.09 4.91 -0.11
C ASN A 110 8.65 5.33 1.26
N GLU A 111 9.97 5.44 1.35
CA GLU A 111 10.72 5.72 2.59
C GLU A 111 10.34 7.06 3.26
N ASN A 112 9.86 8.03 2.49
CA ASN A 112 9.49 9.36 3.00
C ASN A 112 8.00 9.45 3.43
N THR A 113 7.37 8.32 3.77
CA THR A 113 5.95 8.23 4.10
C THR A 113 5.72 7.40 5.34
N ASN A 114 4.51 7.46 5.90
CA ASN A 114 4.12 6.63 7.04
C ASN A 114 4.07 5.12 6.69
N GLN A 115 4.18 4.76 5.40
CA GLN A 115 4.29 3.37 4.98
C GLN A 115 5.71 2.83 5.05
N ALA A 116 6.73 3.68 5.19
CA ALA A 116 8.12 3.25 5.30
C ALA A 116 8.28 2.15 6.36
N GLY A 117 9.03 1.10 6.02
CA GLY A 117 9.24 -0.03 6.92
C GLY A 117 8.00 -0.92 7.18
N ASN A 118 6.86 -0.75 6.49
CA ASN A 118 5.69 -1.62 6.68
C ASN A 118 5.66 -2.86 5.76
N GLY A 119 6.74 -3.11 5.02
CA GLY A 119 6.90 -4.29 4.16
C GLY A 119 6.28 -4.15 2.77
N SER A 120 6.79 -4.94 1.83
CA SER A 120 6.36 -4.90 0.43
C SER A 120 5.18 -5.84 0.19
N ILE A 121 4.24 -5.41 -0.65
CA ILE A 121 3.09 -6.22 -1.06
C ILE A 121 3.43 -6.85 -2.40
N VAL A 122 3.24 -8.16 -2.54
CA VAL A 122 3.64 -8.92 -3.74
C VAL A 122 2.47 -9.73 -4.27
N LEU A 123 2.34 -9.77 -5.60
CA LEU A 123 1.40 -10.60 -6.38
C LEU A 123 2.14 -11.19 -7.58
N ASN A 124 1.89 -12.44 -7.93
CA ASN A 124 2.47 -13.04 -9.14
C ASN A 124 1.41 -13.50 -10.16
N ASN A 125 1.88 -13.98 -11.31
CA ASN A 125 1.04 -14.46 -12.40
C ASN A 125 0.13 -15.65 -12.06
N GLN A 126 0.38 -16.35 -10.95
CA GLN A 126 -0.45 -17.45 -10.46
C GLN A 126 -1.54 -16.97 -9.48
N GLY A 127 -1.62 -15.67 -9.19
CA GLY A 127 -2.54 -15.13 -8.19
C GLY A 127 -2.05 -15.32 -6.75
N GLN A 128 -0.82 -15.81 -6.56
CA GLN A 128 -0.23 -15.97 -5.24
C GLN A 128 0.17 -14.61 -4.69
N LYS A 129 -0.16 -14.40 -3.42
CA LYS A 129 -0.09 -13.11 -2.74
C LYS A 129 0.83 -13.23 -1.54
N CYS A 130 1.60 -12.20 -1.25
CA CYS A 130 2.38 -12.17 -0.03
C CYS A 130 2.55 -10.75 0.51
N TRP A 131 2.39 -10.59 1.81
CA TRP A 131 2.80 -9.42 2.56
C TRP A 131 3.21 -9.83 3.99
N THR A 132 4.33 -9.31 4.47
CA THR A 132 4.79 -9.49 5.85
C THR A 132 5.20 -8.13 6.41
N LYS A 133 4.75 -7.81 7.63
CA LYS A 133 5.09 -6.53 8.26
C LYS A 133 6.61 -6.41 8.40
N GLY A 134 7.17 -5.27 8.00
CA GLY A 134 8.60 -4.99 8.20
C GLY A 134 9.56 -5.56 7.16
N THR A 135 9.10 -6.40 6.23
CA THR A 135 10.01 -7.12 5.31
C THR A 135 9.40 -7.35 3.93
N SER A 136 10.22 -7.79 2.98
CA SER A 136 9.76 -8.37 1.73
C SER A 136 9.51 -9.87 1.90
N CYS A 137 8.66 -10.42 1.05
CA CYS A 137 8.36 -11.84 1.08
C CYS A 137 8.10 -12.39 -0.33
N THR A 138 8.28 -13.70 -0.48
CA THR A 138 8.12 -14.40 -1.76
C THR A 138 6.74 -15.05 -1.82
N PRO A 139 5.90 -14.74 -2.84
CA PRO A 139 4.58 -15.34 -2.97
C PRO A 139 4.66 -16.84 -3.24
N SER A 140 3.81 -17.60 -2.54
CA SER A 140 3.61 -19.03 -2.69
C SER A 140 2.12 -19.37 -2.59
N ALA A 141 1.76 -20.64 -2.79
CA ALA A 141 0.38 -21.10 -2.66
C ALA A 141 -0.19 -20.98 -1.24
N THR A 142 0.65 -20.80 -0.22
CA THR A 142 0.24 -20.72 1.20
C THR A 142 0.39 -19.33 1.79
N THR A 143 1.07 -18.41 1.11
CA THR A 143 1.17 -17.02 1.56
C THR A 143 -0.09 -16.25 1.20
N ASN A 144 -0.37 -15.19 1.97
CA ASN A 144 -1.48 -14.30 1.72
C ASN A 144 -1.11 -12.84 2.07
N TRP A 145 -2.10 -11.96 1.98
CA TRP A 145 -1.98 -10.55 2.35
C TRP A 145 -2.48 -10.25 3.77
N ASP A 146 -2.90 -11.28 4.50
CA ASP A 146 -3.47 -11.16 5.85
C ASP A 146 -2.37 -11.05 6.91
N GLY A 147 -1.11 -10.85 6.48
CA GLY A 147 0.14 -10.87 7.24
C GLY A 147 -0.03 -10.76 8.75
N ARG A 148 0.33 -11.86 9.43
CA ARG A 148 0.72 -11.83 10.83
C ARG A 148 1.99 -11.00 11.00
#